data_AF-A0A1Y3NLF5-F1
#
_entry.id   AF-A0A1Y3NLF5-F1
#
_cell.length_a   1.000
_cell.length_b   1.000
_cell.length_c   1.000
_cell.angle_alpha   90.00
_cell.angle_beta   90.00
_cell.angle_gamma   90.00
#
_symmetry.space_group_name_H-M   'P 1'
#
loop_
_entity.id
_entity.type
_entity.pdbx_description
1 polymer ?
#
loop_
_entity_poly.entity_id
_entity_poly.type
_entity_poly.pdbx_seq_one_letter_code
_entity_poly.pdbx_strand_id
1 'polypeptide(L)'
;MTETKQIKNKDSTENIKNENLNNGENQKTNEVKNNEITDKSNENTGKRKKTVSSLDKFGSRILKDESKVFDYNAWDNAEWDEKQEEEAREIVKKQKLNPVDEEMRKKYDLNANEYWNEFYTKNTNKFFKDRHWLRTEFPELFEIKGNEPFKIFEIGCGAGNTVFPILEESENPNLFIYAADFSKVAVDIVKNNPNFNEKNCKAFVYDITADDIPEYIEPHSLDICICIFVLSALNPNKWENACNNLQKMLKPGGYVLFRDYGRYDLAQLRFKKDRYLDTNFYVRGDGTQVYFFTTGNIMNEQANKQINK
;
A
#
# COMPACT_ATOMS: atom_id res chain seq x y z
N MET A 1 -3.43 7.92 -10.26
CA MET A 1 -4.20 6.89 -9.53
C MET A 1 -3.20 6.02 -8.77
N THR A 2 -3.25 5.97 -7.45
CA THR A 2 -2.55 4.90 -6.72
C THR A 2 -3.26 3.59 -6.98
N GLU A 3 -2.53 2.51 -7.24
CA GLU A 3 -3.14 1.20 -7.53
C GLU A 3 -3.22 0.36 -6.26
N THR A 4 -4.41 -0.10 -5.91
CA THR A 4 -4.68 -1.04 -4.81
C THR A 4 -5.25 -2.33 -5.38
N LYS A 5 -4.71 -3.51 -5.04
CA LYS A 5 -5.47 -4.78 -5.19
C LYS A 5 -5.12 -5.79 -4.09
N GLN A 6 -6.02 -6.74 -3.92
CA GLN A 6 -5.85 -7.95 -3.11
C GLN A 6 -5.61 -9.14 -4.06
N ILE A 7 -4.56 -9.92 -3.82
CA ILE A 7 -4.22 -11.09 -4.63
C ILE A 7 -4.29 -12.34 -3.77
N LYS A 8 -5.27 -13.21 -4.04
CA LYS A 8 -5.41 -14.50 -3.35
C LYS A 8 -4.53 -15.56 -3.98
N ASN A 9 -3.75 -16.27 -3.16
CA ASN A 9 -3.01 -17.45 -3.57
C ASN A 9 -4.00 -18.60 -3.81
N LYS A 10 -4.20 -18.98 -5.08
CA LYS A 10 -5.09 -20.08 -5.45
C LYS A 10 -4.26 -21.35 -5.65
N ASP A 11 -4.51 -22.37 -4.84
CA ASP A 11 -4.13 -23.72 -5.20
C ASP A 11 -5.03 -24.23 -6.33
N SER A 12 -4.42 -24.92 -7.28
CA SER A 12 -5.03 -25.44 -8.50
C SER A 12 -5.90 -26.66 -8.22
N THR A 13 -7.07 -26.47 -7.59
CA THR A 13 -8.23 -27.38 -7.66
C THR A 13 -9.40 -26.70 -6.97
N GLU A 14 -10.40 -26.21 -7.73
CA GLU A 14 -11.80 -26.62 -7.57
C GLU A 14 -12.79 -25.82 -8.44
N ASN A 15 -13.79 -26.57 -8.90
CA ASN A 15 -14.78 -26.25 -9.92
C ASN A 15 -15.91 -25.34 -9.40
N ILE A 16 -16.38 -24.48 -10.30
CA ILE A 16 -17.57 -23.65 -10.17
C ILE A 16 -18.82 -24.53 -10.00
N LYS A 17 -19.62 -24.27 -8.96
CA LYS A 17 -21.08 -24.54 -8.98
C LYS A 17 -21.84 -23.30 -8.53
N ASN A 18 -22.66 -22.81 -9.46
CA ASN A 18 -23.73 -21.85 -9.24
C ASN A 18 -24.84 -22.47 -8.38
N GLU A 19 -25.52 -21.68 -7.55
CA GLU A 19 -26.98 -21.76 -7.40
C GLU A 19 -27.58 -20.54 -6.66
N ASN A 20 -28.42 -19.83 -7.43
CA ASN A 20 -29.74 -19.25 -7.14
C ASN A 20 -30.02 -18.38 -5.90
N LEU A 21 -30.37 -17.12 -6.21
CA LEU A 21 -31.16 -16.18 -5.43
C LEU A 21 -32.64 -16.60 -5.37
N ASN A 22 -33.27 -16.44 -4.20
CA ASN A 22 -34.70 -16.13 -4.12
C ASN A 22 -35.07 -15.35 -2.84
N ASN A 23 -35.70 -14.20 -3.10
CA ASN A 23 -36.61 -13.31 -2.35
C ASN A 23 -37.07 -13.64 -0.92
N GLY A 24 -37.24 -12.58 -0.10
CA GLY A 24 -38.20 -12.59 1.02
C GLY A 24 -38.14 -11.41 2.00
N GLU A 25 -38.85 -10.33 1.66
CA GLU A 25 -39.65 -9.41 2.49
C GLU A 25 -39.24 -8.92 3.91
N ASN A 26 -39.17 -7.58 4.01
CA ASN A 26 -39.78 -6.67 5.01
C ASN A 26 -40.11 -7.17 6.43
N GLN A 27 -39.63 -6.41 7.43
CA GLN A 27 -40.51 -5.84 8.47
C GLN A 27 -39.89 -4.62 9.19
N LYS A 28 -40.71 -3.56 9.30
CA LYS A 28 -40.50 -2.32 10.06
C LYS A 28 -40.77 -2.54 11.55
N THR A 29 -40.18 -1.68 12.39
CA THR A 29 -40.70 -1.03 13.63
C THR A 29 -39.49 -0.70 14.53
N ASN A 30 -39.38 0.37 15.32
CA ASN A 30 -40.19 1.54 15.62
C ASN A 30 -39.24 2.64 16.15
N GLU A 31 -39.56 3.89 15.86
CA GLU A 31 -38.96 5.08 16.48
C GLU A 31 -39.36 5.19 17.97
N VAL A 32 -38.44 5.69 18.80
CA VAL A 32 -38.80 6.46 20.00
C VAL A 32 -37.99 7.75 20.00
N LYS A 33 -38.72 8.86 19.84
CA LYS A 33 -38.25 10.23 20.05
C LYS A 33 -38.15 10.51 21.54
N ASN A 34 -37.16 11.29 21.97
CA ASN A 34 -37.33 12.22 23.08
C ASN A 34 -36.53 13.50 22.85
N ASN A 35 -37.22 14.60 23.13
CA ASN A 35 -36.89 15.96 22.75
C ASN A 35 -35.83 16.64 23.63
N GLU A 36 -35.18 17.58 22.96
CA GLU A 36 -34.41 18.76 23.36
C GLU A 36 -34.66 19.36 24.76
N ILE A 37 -33.56 19.81 25.38
CA ILE A 37 -33.52 21.08 26.11
C ILE A 37 -32.30 21.87 25.61
N THR A 38 -32.59 23.06 25.09
CA THR A 38 -31.67 24.10 24.65
C THR A 38 -31.04 24.83 25.82
N ASP A 39 -29.76 25.19 25.71
CA ASP A 39 -29.24 26.38 26.38
C ASP A 39 -28.32 27.17 25.43
N LYS A 40 -28.61 28.46 25.29
CA LYS A 40 -27.92 29.41 24.42
C LYS A 40 -26.90 30.18 25.25
N SER A 41 -25.64 30.18 24.83
CA SER A 41 -24.76 31.33 25.02
C SER A 41 -23.85 31.49 23.81
N ASN A 42 -23.95 32.67 23.19
CA ASN A 42 -23.07 33.17 22.14
C ASN A 42 -21.67 33.37 22.70
N GLU A 43 -20.64 32.95 21.97
CA GLU A 43 -19.46 33.80 21.82
C GLU A 43 -18.71 33.49 20.51
N ASN A 44 -18.55 34.57 19.75
CA ASN A 44 -18.08 34.63 18.39
C ASN A 44 -16.55 34.71 18.42
N THR A 45 -15.85 33.60 18.16
CA THR A 45 -14.43 33.65 17.78
C THR A 45 -14.18 32.76 16.58
N GLY A 46 -13.76 33.38 15.48
CA GLY A 46 -13.44 32.71 14.22
C GLY A 46 -12.28 31.74 14.40
N LYS A 47 -12.61 30.46 14.58
CA LYS A 47 -11.73 29.33 14.27
C LYS A 47 -12.37 28.59 13.11
N ARG A 48 -11.72 28.61 11.94
CA ARG A 48 -11.99 27.60 10.90
C ARG A 48 -11.83 26.24 11.56
N LYS A 49 -12.95 25.58 11.86
CA LYS A 49 -12.96 24.16 12.24
C LYS A 49 -12.25 23.44 11.10
N LYS A 50 -11.02 22.97 11.34
CA LYS A 50 -10.48 21.84 10.58
C LYS A 50 -11.43 20.69 10.87
N THR A 51 -12.42 20.51 10.00
CA THR A 51 -13.11 19.25 9.88
C THR A 51 -12.03 18.22 9.60
N VAL A 52 -11.66 17.46 10.62
CA VAL A 52 -11.04 16.16 10.45
C VAL A 52 -11.93 15.45 9.44
N SER A 53 -11.40 15.17 8.23
CA SER A 53 -12.20 14.48 7.23
C SER A 53 -12.62 13.17 7.88
N SER A 54 -13.92 13.01 8.13
CA SER A 54 -14.41 11.78 8.71
C SER A 54 -13.94 10.64 7.81
N LEU A 55 -13.44 9.57 8.44
CA LEU A 55 -13.00 8.35 7.78
C LEU A 55 -14.13 7.69 6.95
N ASP A 56 -15.35 8.21 7.05
CA ASP A 56 -16.59 7.61 6.54
C ASP A 56 -16.81 7.67 5.01
N LYS A 57 -15.87 8.18 4.20
CA LYS A 57 -16.15 8.43 2.76
C LYS A 57 -15.00 8.18 1.77
N PHE A 58 -13.98 7.38 2.09
CA PHE A 58 -13.02 6.98 1.02
C PHE A 58 -13.69 5.92 0.12
N GLY A 59 -13.59 6.06 -1.21
CA GLY A 59 -14.29 5.22 -2.21
C GLY A 59 -15.68 5.73 -2.63
N SER A 60 -16.18 6.81 -2.01
CA SER A 60 -17.50 7.41 -2.33
C SER A 60 -17.43 8.89 -2.74
N ARG A 61 -16.24 9.50 -2.80
CA ARG A 61 -16.05 10.87 -3.27
C ARG A 61 -15.98 10.87 -4.79
N ILE A 62 -17.13 10.73 -5.44
CA ILE A 62 -17.23 10.85 -6.90
C ILE A 62 -17.51 12.31 -7.25
N LEU A 63 -16.66 12.92 -8.09
CA LEU A 63 -16.86 14.30 -8.55
C LEU A 63 -18.04 14.32 -9.51
N LYS A 64 -19.21 14.79 -9.04
CA LYS A 64 -20.42 14.92 -9.86
C LYS A 64 -20.63 16.34 -10.43
N ASP A 65 -19.93 17.31 -9.87
CA ASP A 65 -20.08 18.74 -10.15
C ASP A 65 -18.69 19.37 -10.15
N GLU A 66 -18.23 19.82 -11.32
CA GLU A 66 -16.89 20.37 -11.53
C GLU A 66 -16.59 21.58 -10.65
N SER A 67 -17.63 22.35 -10.26
CA SER A 67 -17.45 23.51 -9.37
C SER A 67 -16.94 23.12 -7.98
N LYS A 68 -17.10 21.84 -7.61
CA LYS A 68 -16.71 21.29 -6.31
C LYS A 68 -15.32 20.70 -6.30
N VAL A 69 -14.53 20.80 -7.39
CA VAL A 69 -13.22 20.13 -7.49
C VAL A 69 -12.29 20.36 -6.29
N PHE A 70 -12.42 21.47 -5.57
CA PHE A 70 -11.62 21.82 -4.38
C PHE A 70 -12.21 21.39 -3.02
N ASP A 71 -13.38 20.73 -2.99
CA ASP A 71 -14.05 20.31 -1.75
C ASP A 71 -13.30 19.18 -1.03
N TYR A 72 -12.54 18.37 -1.78
CA TYR A 72 -11.70 17.31 -1.23
C TYR A 72 -10.28 17.40 -1.78
N ASN A 73 -9.30 16.96 -0.99
CA ASN A 73 -7.91 16.87 -1.44
C ASN A 73 -7.69 15.81 -2.53
N ALA A 74 -8.63 14.87 -2.67
CA ALA A 74 -8.66 13.85 -3.72
C ALA A 74 -10.10 13.39 -3.95
N TRP A 75 -10.45 13.20 -5.21
CA TRP A 75 -11.68 12.56 -5.65
C TRP A 75 -11.38 11.10 -6.04
N ASP A 76 -12.31 10.21 -5.71
CA ASP A 76 -12.27 8.79 -6.03
C ASP A 76 -12.77 8.56 -7.46
N ASN A 77 -12.18 7.59 -8.16
CA ASN A 77 -12.57 7.18 -9.52
C ASN A 77 -12.65 8.34 -10.53
N ALA A 78 -11.78 9.35 -10.39
CA ALA A 78 -11.67 10.42 -11.36
C ALA A 78 -11.12 9.83 -12.68
N GLU A 79 -11.98 9.79 -13.70
CA GLU A 79 -11.61 9.38 -15.05
C GLU A 79 -10.83 10.49 -15.74
N TRP A 80 -9.81 10.11 -16.49
CA TRP A 80 -9.03 11.03 -17.31
C TRP A 80 -9.70 11.17 -18.67
N ASP A 81 -9.82 12.41 -19.15
CA ASP A 81 -10.19 12.64 -20.54
C ASP A 81 -9.01 12.36 -21.50
N GLU A 82 -9.30 12.20 -22.78
CA GLU A 82 -8.28 11.91 -23.81
C GLU A 82 -7.18 12.98 -23.87
N LYS A 83 -7.53 14.24 -23.61
CA LYS A 83 -6.59 15.36 -23.65
C LYS A 83 -5.61 15.29 -22.48
N GLN A 84 -6.09 15.02 -21.27
CA GLN A 84 -5.28 14.81 -20.08
C GLN A 84 -4.34 13.62 -20.28
N GLU A 85 -4.82 12.52 -20.87
CA GLU A 85 -3.97 11.36 -21.15
C GLU A 85 -2.87 11.70 -22.16
N GLU A 86 -3.19 12.44 -23.22
CA GLU A 86 -2.19 12.86 -24.22
C GLU A 86 -1.17 13.85 -23.62
N GLU A 87 -1.60 14.80 -22.79
CA GLU A 87 -0.71 15.71 -22.07
C GLU A 87 0.27 14.94 -21.17
N ALA A 88 -0.19 13.94 -20.42
CA ALA A 88 0.66 13.07 -19.63
C ALA A 88 1.63 12.25 -20.51
N ARG A 89 1.16 11.75 -21.66
CA ARG A 89 1.99 11.03 -22.63
C ARG A 89 3.12 11.91 -23.16
N GLU A 90 2.84 13.15 -23.50
CA GLU A 90 3.82 14.13 -23.96
C GLU A 90 4.85 14.49 -22.88
N ILE A 91 4.43 14.60 -21.62
CA ILE A 91 5.34 14.80 -20.48
C ILE A 91 6.32 13.61 -20.37
N VAL A 92 5.81 12.38 -20.40
CA VAL A 92 6.64 11.18 -20.29
C VAL A 92 7.59 11.04 -21.49
N LYS A 93 7.13 11.36 -22.72
CA LYS A 93 7.99 11.40 -23.92
C LYS A 93 9.16 12.36 -23.72
N LYS A 94 8.91 13.57 -23.18
CA LYS A 94 9.97 14.55 -22.90
C LYS A 94 10.95 14.09 -21.82
N GLN A 95 10.47 13.42 -20.77
CA GLN A 95 11.33 12.87 -19.71
C GLN A 95 12.33 11.85 -20.26
N LYS A 96 11.89 11.01 -21.22
CA LYS A 96 12.73 9.99 -21.87
C LYS A 96 13.90 10.57 -22.68
N LEU A 97 13.82 11.83 -23.10
CA LEU A 97 14.88 12.49 -23.87
C LEU A 97 16.15 12.77 -23.06
N ASN A 98 16.08 12.72 -21.73
CA ASN A 98 17.22 12.97 -20.84
C ASN A 98 17.30 11.84 -19.79
N PRO A 99 17.70 10.63 -20.21
CA PRO A 99 17.85 9.50 -19.31
C PRO A 99 19.02 9.73 -18.34
N VAL A 100 18.99 9.00 -17.23
CA VAL A 100 20.14 8.89 -16.33
C VAL A 100 21.28 8.18 -17.06
N ASP A 101 22.50 8.66 -16.86
CA ASP A 101 23.70 8.03 -17.39
C ASP A 101 23.86 6.56 -16.93
N GLU A 102 24.47 5.72 -17.77
CA GLU A 102 24.57 4.28 -17.51
C GLU A 102 25.38 3.95 -16.24
N GLU A 103 26.45 4.68 -15.95
CA GLU A 103 27.24 4.48 -14.74
C GLU A 103 26.41 4.81 -13.49
N MET A 104 25.66 5.91 -13.55
CA MET A 104 24.75 6.30 -12.48
C MET A 104 23.61 5.30 -12.31
N ARG A 105 23.07 4.74 -13.40
CA ARG A 105 22.04 3.68 -13.33
C ARG A 105 22.53 2.46 -12.56
N LYS A 106 23.76 2.00 -12.85
CA LYS A 106 24.40 0.89 -12.12
C LYS A 106 24.62 1.25 -10.65
N LYS A 107 25.05 2.48 -10.37
CA LYS A 107 25.24 2.97 -9.00
C LYS A 107 23.95 2.97 -8.18
N TYR A 108 22.82 3.39 -8.77
CA TYR A 108 21.52 3.39 -8.09
C TYR A 108 21.06 1.99 -7.71
N ASP A 109 21.24 1.02 -8.60
CA ASP A 109 20.84 -0.37 -8.34
C ASP A 109 21.74 -1.04 -7.29
N LEU A 110 23.07 -0.84 -7.38
CA LEU A 110 24.04 -1.43 -6.45
C LEU A 110 23.94 -0.89 -5.03
N ASN A 111 23.58 0.38 -4.86
CA ASN A 111 23.53 1.07 -3.56
C ASN A 111 22.08 1.33 -3.10
N ALA A 112 21.10 0.60 -3.64
CA ALA A 112 19.68 0.83 -3.35
C ALA A 112 19.37 0.83 -1.84
N ASN A 113 20.03 -0.03 -1.07
CA ASN A 113 19.90 -0.11 0.39
C ASN A 113 20.38 1.17 1.09
N GLU A 114 21.49 1.74 0.64
CA GLU A 114 22.09 2.92 1.26
C GLU A 114 21.21 4.16 1.06
N TYR A 115 20.55 4.31 -0.09
CA TYR A 115 19.61 5.40 -0.30
C TYR A 115 18.41 5.35 0.66
N TRP A 116 17.92 4.14 0.96
CA TRP A 116 16.87 3.96 1.97
C TRP A 116 17.39 4.20 3.39
N ASN A 117 18.61 3.75 3.72
CA ASN A 117 19.26 4.08 5.00
C ASN A 117 19.36 5.60 5.19
N GLU A 118 19.90 6.31 4.20
CA GLU A 118 20.00 7.77 4.24
C GLU A 118 18.63 8.44 4.39
N PHE A 119 17.61 7.95 3.69
CA PHE A 119 16.26 8.47 3.78
C PHE A 119 15.75 8.37 5.24
N TYR A 120 15.86 7.20 5.87
CA TYR A 120 15.39 7.01 7.24
C TYR A 120 16.28 7.70 8.29
N THR A 121 17.58 7.84 8.05
CA THR A 121 18.45 8.66 8.91
C THR A 121 18.00 10.13 8.93
N LYS A 122 17.63 10.68 7.77
CA LYS A 122 17.20 12.09 7.64
C LYS A 122 15.79 12.32 8.18
N ASN A 123 14.88 11.36 7.97
CA ASN A 123 13.44 11.56 8.17
C ASN A 123 12.86 10.89 9.43
N THR A 124 13.54 9.89 9.96
CA THR A 124 13.13 9.09 11.12
C THR A 124 11.67 8.62 11.03
N ASN A 125 10.85 8.88 12.05
CA ASN A 125 9.42 8.54 12.11
C ASN A 125 8.50 9.72 11.71
N LYS A 126 9.05 10.80 11.14
CA LYS A 126 8.30 12.06 10.94
C LYS A 126 7.74 12.22 9.53
N PHE A 127 8.20 11.43 8.58
CA PHE A 127 7.84 11.62 7.16
C PHE A 127 6.50 10.98 6.81
N PHE A 128 6.30 9.71 7.17
CA PHE A 128 5.05 9.02 6.96
C PHE A 128 4.16 9.15 8.19
N LYS A 129 2.87 9.40 7.95
CA LYS A 129 1.83 9.36 8.99
C LYS A 129 1.33 7.94 9.15
N ASP A 130 0.72 7.67 10.30
CA ASP A 130 -0.02 6.44 10.53
C ASP A 130 -1.07 6.23 9.45
N ARG A 131 -1.09 5.02 8.91
CA ARG A 131 -1.85 4.69 7.70
C ARG A 131 -3.31 4.36 8.05
N HIS A 132 -4.00 5.28 8.73
CA HIS A 132 -5.41 5.10 9.12
C HIS A 132 -6.35 4.80 7.94
N TRP A 133 -5.96 5.16 6.72
CA TRP A 133 -6.69 4.81 5.49
C TRP A 133 -6.74 3.29 5.23
N LEU A 134 -5.86 2.48 5.83
CA LEU A 134 -5.85 1.03 5.68
C LEU A 134 -7.17 0.41 6.13
N ARG A 135 -7.86 1.01 7.11
CA ARG A 135 -9.17 0.53 7.56
C ARG A 135 -10.20 0.52 6.44
N THR A 136 -10.06 1.43 5.47
CA THR A 136 -10.99 1.52 4.34
C THR A 136 -10.55 0.65 3.16
N GLU A 137 -9.26 0.61 2.87
CA GLU A 137 -8.73 -0.13 1.71
C GLU A 137 -8.56 -1.63 1.99
N PHE A 138 -8.23 -1.98 3.23
CA PHE A 138 -7.96 -3.35 3.68
C PHE A 138 -8.62 -3.61 5.04
N PRO A 139 -9.96 -3.56 5.13
CA PRO A 139 -10.69 -3.78 6.38
C PRO A 139 -10.35 -5.12 7.04
N GLU A 140 -9.98 -6.14 6.26
CA GLU A 140 -9.56 -7.45 6.74
C GLU A 140 -8.39 -7.42 7.73
N LEU A 141 -7.53 -6.39 7.71
CA LEU A 141 -6.43 -6.24 8.66
C LEU A 141 -6.91 -5.92 10.08
N PHE A 142 -8.14 -5.41 10.21
CA PHE A 142 -8.73 -4.95 11.46
C PHE A 142 -9.95 -5.79 11.87
N GLU A 143 -10.33 -6.77 11.06
CA GLU A 143 -11.44 -7.69 11.32
C GLU A 143 -10.96 -9.09 11.75
N ILE A 144 -9.68 -9.20 12.12
CA ILE A 144 -9.06 -10.44 12.61
C ILE A 144 -9.58 -10.72 14.03
N LYS A 145 -10.54 -11.64 14.13
CA LYS A 145 -11.20 -12.02 15.38
C LYS A 145 -10.85 -13.44 15.81
N GLY A 146 -11.06 -13.71 17.09
CA GLY A 146 -10.88 -15.04 17.69
C GLY A 146 -9.50 -15.24 18.29
N ASN A 147 -9.18 -16.49 18.61
CA ASN A 147 -7.95 -16.88 19.29
C ASN A 147 -7.07 -17.79 18.42
N GLU A 148 -7.37 -17.92 17.12
CA GLU A 148 -6.50 -18.71 16.24
C GLU A 148 -5.23 -17.92 15.90
N PRO A 149 -4.06 -18.57 15.83
CA PRO A 149 -2.82 -17.92 15.42
C PRO A 149 -2.97 -17.27 14.05
N PHE A 150 -2.67 -15.98 13.97
CA PHE A 150 -2.76 -15.22 12.73
C PHE A 150 -1.43 -14.49 12.48
N LYS A 151 -0.82 -14.70 11.33
CA LYS A 151 0.53 -14.21 11.02
C LYS A 151 0.50 -13.28 9.82
N ILE A 152 0.92 -12.04 10.05
CA ILE A 152 1.09 -11.01 9.02
C ILE A 152 2.58 -10.78 8.80
N PHE A 153 2.97 -10.56 7.55
CA PHE A 153 4.28 -10.02 7.22
C PHE A 153 4.13 -8.67 6.52
N GLU A 154 4.58 -7.58 7.15
CA GLU A 154 4.76 -6.30 6.49
C GLU A 154 6.18 -6.23 5.90
N ILE A 155 6.25 -6.28 4.56
CA ILE A 155 7.47 -6.04 3.79
C ILE A 155 7.55 -4.54 3.54
N GLY A 156 8.73 -3.94 3.71
CA GLY A 156 8.92 -2.49 3.64
C GLY A 156 8.21 -1.75 4.78
N CYS A 157 8.40 -2.22 6.01
CA CYS A 157 7.67 -1.71 7.18
C CYS A 157 7.99 -0.24 7.52
N GLY A 158 9.10 0.30 7.02
CA GLY A 158 9.53 1.66 7.29
C GLY A 158 9.62 1.95 8.78
N ALA A 159 8.96 3.01 9.23
CA ALA A 159 8.90 3.39 10.65
C ALA A 159 7.79 2.67 11.45
N GLY A 160 7.09 1.70 10.84
CA GLY A 160 6.04 0.92 11.51
C GLY A 160 4.65 1.54 11.50
N ASN A 161 4.38 2.53 10.63
CA ASN A 161 3.10 3.25 10.52
C ASN A 161 1.89 2.37 10.09
N THR A 162 2.13 1.09 9.80
CA THR A 162 1.11 0.07 9.56
C THR A 162 1.16 -1.00 10.64
N VAL A 163 2.34 -1.53 10.98
CA VAL A 163 2.56 -2.43 12.12
C VAL A 163 1.82 -1.97 13.39
N PHE A 164 2.10 -0.76 13.87
CA PHE A 164 1.61 -0.33 15.19
C PHE A 164 0.10 -0.12 15.25
N PRO A 165 -0.55 0.54 14.26
CA PRO A 165 -2.02 0.60 14.23
C PRO A 165 -2.68 -0.78 14.21
N ILE A 166 -2.15 -1.74 13.46
CA ILE A 166 -2.73 -3.10 13.45
C ILE A 166 -2.60 -3.76 14.83
N LEU A 167 -1.43 -3.65 15.48
CA LEU A 167 -1.23 -4.23 16.82
C LEU A 167 -2.08 -3.55 17.90
N GLU A 168 -2.24 -2.23 17.83
CA GLU A 168 -3.03 -1.46 18.80
C GLU A 168 -4.52 -1.80 18.71
N GLU A 169 -5.02 -2.07 17.51
CA GLU A 169 -6.45 -2.22 17.24
C GLU A 169 -6.90 -3.69 17.13
N SER A 170 -5.95 -4.65 17.15
CA SER A 170 -6.25 -6.08 17.06
C SER A 170 -6.91 -6.63 18.32
N GLU A 171 -8.05 -7.30 18.14
CA GLU A 171 -8.72 -8.07 19.21
C GLU A 171 -8.19 -9.51 19.33
N ASN A 172 -7.39 -10.00 18.37
CA ASN A 172 -6.81 -11.33 18.41
C ASN A 172 -5.51 -11.35 19.26
N PRO A 173 -5.48 -12.03 20.41
CA PRO A 173 -4.30 -12.09 21.27
C PRO A 173 -3.14 -12.92 20.68
N ASN A 174 -3.41 -13.71 19.64
CA ASN A 174 -2.46 -14.56 18.93
C ASN A 174 -2.07 -14.00 17.55
N LEU A 175 -2.34 -12.71 17.30
CA LEU A 175 -1.78 -11.99 16.17
C LEU A 175 -0.26 -11.84 16.34
N PHE A 176 0.48 -12.19 15.30
CA PHE A 176 1.91 -11.95 15.21
C PHE A 176 2.26 -11.23 13.90
N ILE A 177 3.02 -10.14 14.01
CA ILE A 177 3.48 -9.37 12.84
C ILE A 177 4.99 -9.53 12.68
N TYR A 178 5.41 -10.08 11.55
CA TYR A 178 6.76 -9.90 11.05
C TYR A 178 6.83 -8.54 10.37
N ALA A 179 7.82 -7.73 10.71
CA ALA A 179 8.05 -6.41 10.14
C ALA A 179 9.46 -6.36 9.56
N ALA A 180 9.59 -6.22 8.26
CA ALA A 180 10.91 -6.12 7.66
C ALA A 180 11.05 -4.96 6.69
N ASP A 181 12.26 -4.44 6.62
CA ASP A 181 12.62 -3.40 5.68
C ASP A 181 14.01 -3.69 5.11
N PHE A 182 14.25 -3.21 3.90
CA PHE A 182 15.56 -3.28 3.27
C PHE A 182 16.56 -2.37 4.00
N SER A 183 16.06 -1.29 4.61
CA SER A 183 16.84 -0.38 5.43
C SER A 183 16.99 -0.89 6.86
N LYS A 184 18.25 -1.06 7.29
CA LYS A 184 18.56 -1.30 8.70
C LYS A 184 18.07 -0.16 9.60
N VAL A 185 18.18 1.08 9.12
CA VAL A 185 17.76 2.27 9.88
C VAL A 185 16.25 2.26 10.12
N ALA A 186 15.44 1.88 9.12
CA ALA A 186 13.99 1.69 9.29
C ALA A 186 13.67 0.64 10.37
N VAL A 187 14.32 -0.53 10.29
CA VAL A 187 14.15 -1.60 11.28
C VAL A 187 14.53 -1.15 12.67
N ASP A 188 15.62 -0.40 12.82
CA ASP A 188 16.04 0.16 14.11
C ASP A 188 15.00 1.17 14.64
N ILE A 189 14.35 1.96 13.78
CA ILE A 189 13.25 2.87 14.19
C ILE A 189 12.07 2.07 14.76
N VAL A 190 11.68 0.96 14.09
CA VAL A 190 10.61 0.08 14.58
C VAL A 190 10.97 -0.52 15.94
N LYS A 191 12.19 -1.07 16.08
CA LYS A 191 12.64 -1.69 17.34
C LYS A 191 12.73 -0.71 18.51
N ASN A 192 13.05 0.55 18.23
CA ASN A 192 13.15 1.61 19.25
C ASN A 192 11.81 2.29 19.54
N ASN A 193 10.72 1.89 18.87
CA ASN A 193 9.41 2.44 19.16
C ASN A 193 8.92 1.95 20.54
N PRO A 194 8.38 2.82 21.42
CA PRO A 194 7.86 2.42 22.73
C PRO A 194 6.77 1.34 22.70
N ASN A 195 6.04 1.22 21.60
CA ASN A 195 4.98 0.23 21.40
C ASN A 195 5.50 -1.10 20.82
N PHE A 196 6.80 -1.21 20.51
CA PHE A 196 7.39 -2.45 20.04
C PHE A 196 7.43 -3.50 21.16
N ASN A 197 6.94 -4.70 20.85
CA ASN A 197 6.89 -5.81 21.79
C ASN A 197 7.18 -7.13 21.06
N GLU A 198 8.24 -7.81 21.49
CA GLU A 198 8.68 -9.07 20.86
C GLU A 198 7.67 -10.23 20.99
N LYS A 199 6.67 -10.09 21.88
CA LYS A 199 5.61 -11.10 22.05
C LYS A 199 4.69 -11.21 20.83
N ASN A 200 4.46 -10.10 20.12
CA ASN A 200 3.51 -10.02 19.01
C ASN A 200 4.12 -9.38 17.75
N CYS A 201 5.40 -9.00 17.77
CA CYS A 201 6.08 -8.40 16.64
C CYS A 201 7.55 -8.83 16.56
N LYS A 202 8.04 -9.16 15.36
CA LYS A 202 9.49 -9.34 15.11
C LYS A 202 9.94 -8.44 13.98
N ALA A 203 10.87 -7.54 14.28
CA ALA A 203 11.46 -6.63 13.31
C ALA A 203 12.84 -7.10 12.84
N PHE A 204 13.12 -7.13 11.53
CA PHE A 204 14.40 -7.57 10.98
C PHE A 204 14.69 -6.98 9.59
N VAL A 205 15.96 -6.97 9.18
CA VAL A 205 16.34 -6.52 7.83
C VAL A 205 16.08 -7.65 6.84
N TYR A 206 15.42 -7.33 5.73
CA TYR A 206 15.16 -8.29 4.68
C TYR A 206 15.00 -7.58 3.33
N ASP A 207 15.64 -8.16 2.31
CA ASP A 207 15.41 -7.82 0.91
C ASP A 207 14.43 -8.84 0.34
N ILE A 208 13.24 -8.40 -0.09
CA ILE A 208 12.24 -9.29 -0.69
C ILE A 208 12.75 -9.98 -1.97
N THR A 209 13.82 -9.44 -2.56
CA THR A 209 14.49 -9.98 -3.74
C THR A 209 15.67 -10.90 -3.42
N ALA A 210 15.88 -11.25 -2.14
CA ALA A 210 16.88 -12.22 -1.72
C ALA A 210 16.63 -13.63 -2.28
N ASP A 211 17.68 -14.46 -2.31
CA ASP A 211 17.62 -15.82 -2.87
C ASP A 211 16.64 -16.76 -2.13
N ASP A 212 16.35 -16.47 -0.85
CA ASP A 212 15.41 -17.24 -0.05
C ASP A 212 14.65 -16.38 0.97
N ILE A 213 13.57 -16.94 1.50
CA ILE A 213 12.72 -16.34 2.53
C ILE A 213 13.47 -16.25 3.87
N PRO A 214 13.06 -15.34 4.79
CA PRO A 214 13.74 -15.18 6.08
C PRO A 214 13.72 -16.45 6.91
N GLU A 215 14.81 -16.76 7.61
CA GLU A 215 14.94 -17.95 8.48
C GLU A 215 13.88 -18.05 9.60
N TYR A 216 13.22 -16.94 9.93
CA TYR A 216 12.18 -16.88 10.96
C TYR A 216 10.77 -17.13 10.41
N ILE A 217 10.63 -17.30 9.10
CA ILE A 217 9.37 -17.51 8.41
C ILE A 217 9.41 -18.89 7.76
N GLU A 218 8.57 -19.78 8.26
CA GLU A 218 8.39 -21.09 7.64
C GLU A 218 7.65 -20.92 6.29
N PRO A 219 7.99 -21.73 5.27
CA PRO A 219 7.21 -21.77 4.04
C PRO A 219 5.72 -22.03 4.32
N HIS A 220 4.85 -21.38 3.55
CA HIS A 220 3.40 -21.54 3.65
C HIS A 220 2.85 -21.33 5.07
N SER A 221 3.33 -20.32 5.79
CA SER A 221 2.97 -20.08 7.19
C SER A 221 2.33 -18.72 7.47
N LEU A 222 2.29 -17.84 6.47
CA LEU A 222 1.69 -16.51 6.58
C LEU A 222 0.26 -16.47 6.06
N ASP A 223 -0.61 -15.75 6.77
CA ASP A 223 -1.98 -15.49 6.36
C ASP A 223 -2.03 -14.31 5.38
N ILE A 224 -1.26 -13.25 5.67
CA ILE A 224 -1.22 -12.01 4.88
C ILE A 224 0.22 -11.54 4.69
N CYS A 225 0.56 -11.16 3.46
CA CYS A 225 1.73 -10.32 3.17
C CYS A 225 1.28 -8.91 2.77
N ILE A 226 1.88 -7.88 3.35
CA ILE A 226 1.58 -6.47 3.05
C ILE A 226 2.76 -5.87 2.28
N CYS A 227 2.47 -5.20 1.16
CA CYS A 227 3.42 -4.51 0.30
C CYS A 227 2.89 -3.12 -0.07
N ILE A 228 3.15 -2.12 0.77
CA ILE A 228 2.70 -0.74 0.53
C ILE A 228 3.89 0.11 0.07
N PHE A 229 3.87 0.54 -1.19
CA PHE A 229 4.95 1.27 -1.86
C PHE A 229 6.28 0.50 -1.92
N VAL A 230 6.19 -0.83 -2.04
CA VAL A 230 7.36 -1.74 -2.02
C VAL A 230 7.73 -2.18 -3.42
N LEU A 231 6.78 -2.73 -4.18
CA LEU A 231 7.09 -3.33 -5.47
C LEU A 231 7.54 -2.26 -6.47
N SER A 232 7.01 -1.03 -6.35
CA SER A 232 7.49 0.10 -7.14
C SER A 232 8.93 0.50 -6.81
N ALA A 233 9.42 0.26 -5.59
CA ALA A 233 10.79 0.60 -5.21
C ALA A 233 11.84 -0.37 -5.80
N LEU A 234 11.39 -1.51 -6.33
CA LEU A 234 12.26 -2.54 -6.88
C LEU A 234 12.61 -2.24 -8.35
N ASN A 235 13.81 -2.64 -8.74
CA ASN A 235 14.16 -2.80 -10.14
C ASN A 235 13.25 -3.88 -10.76
N PRO A 236 12.58 -3.63 -11.90
CA PRO A 236 11.66 -4.59 -12.52
C PRO A 236 12.24 -5.98 -12.75
N ASN A 237 13.55 -6.09 -13.01
CA ASN A 237 14.22 -7.37 -13.21
C ASN A 237 14.23 -8.26 -11.96
N LYS A 238 13.92 -7.72 -10.79
CA LYS A 238 13.89 -8.44 -9.50
C LYS A 238 12.48 -8.86 -9.08
N TRP A 239 11.43 -8.45 -9.81
CA TRP A 239 10.05 -8.78 -9.43
C TRP A 239 9.75 -10.26 -9.46
N GLU A 240 10.32 -11.00 -10.40
CA GLU A 240 10.07 -12.44 -10.47
C GLU A 240 10.46 -13.13 -9.17
N ASN A 241 11.64 -12.79 -8.64
CA ASN A 241 12.10 -13.34 -7.37
C ASN A 241 11.28 -12.85 -6.17
N ALA A 242 10.92 -11.56 -6.15
CA ALA A 242 10.04 -11.01 -5.12
C ALA A 242 8.69 -11.73 -5.05
N CYS A 243 8.06 -11.97 -6.20
CA CYS A 243 6.81 -12.71 -6.30
C CYS A 243 6.96 -14.18 -5.86
N ASN A 244 8.05 -14.84 -6.25
CA ASN A 244 8.33 -16.22 -5.83
C ASN A 244 8.46 -16.32 -4.31
N ASN A 245 9.16 -15.38 -3.67
CA ASN A 245 9.29 -15.32 -2.22
C ASN A 245 7.94 -15.06 -1.53
N LEU A 246 7.14 -14.12 -2.03
CA LEU A 246 5.78 -13.88 -1.50
C LEU A 246 4.92 -15.15 -1.57
N GLN A 247 4.93 -15.85 -2.72
CA GLN A 247 4.20 -17.09 -2.89
C GLN A 247 4.69 -18.19 -1.95
N LYS A 248 6.01 -18.34 -1.78
CA LYS A 248 6.62 -19.35 -0.89
C LYS A 248 6.24 -19.16 0.58
N MET A 249 6.08 -17.92 1.05
CA MET A 249 5.75 -17.64 2.46
C MET A 249 4.24 -17.77 2.76
N LEU A 250 3.37 -17.56 1.78
CA LEU A 250 1.91 -17.57 1.97
C LEU A 250 1.34 -18.99 2.07
N LYS A 251 0.44 -19.19 3.05
CA LYS A 251 -0.41 -20.37 3.13
C LYS A 251 -1.30 -20.50 1.88
N PRO A 252 -1.81 -21.71 1.57
CA PRO A 252 -2.97 -21.85 0.70
C PRO A 252 -4.12 -20.94 1.16
N GLY A 253 -4.68 -20.15 0.24
CA GLY A 253 -5.74 -19.17 0.56
C GLY A 253 -5.27 -17.86 1.20
N GLY A 254 -3.99 -17.75 1.60
CA GLY A 254 -3.39 -16.48 2.01
C GLY A 254 -3.34 -15.47 0.87
N TYR A 255 -3.18 -14.19 1.20
CA TYR A 255 -3.19 -13.13 0.18
C TYR A 255 -2.15 -12.04 0.40
N VAL A 256 -1.75 -11.44 -0.71
CA VAL A 256 -0.95 -10.21 -0.73
C VAL A 256 -1.89 -9.02 -0.78
N LEU A 257 -1.69 -8.09 0.15
CA LEU A 257 -2.25 -6.74 0.11
C LEU A 257 -1.19 -5.80 -0.42
N PHE A 258 -1.41 -5.23 -1.60
CA PHE A 258 -0.47 -4.29 -2.17
C PHE A 258 -1.13 -2.97 -2.53
N ARG A 259 -0.35 -1.90 -2.36
CA ARG A 259 -0.68 -0.56 -2.85
C ARG A 259 0.57 0.12 -3.36
N ASP A 260 0.58 0.54 -4.61
CA ASP A 260 1.76 1.12 -5.26
C ASP A 260 1.40 2.31 -6.17
N TYR A 261 2.42 2.92 -6.79
CA TYR A 261 2.24 4.05 -7.69
C TYR A 261 1.71 3.59 -9.05
N GLY A 262 0.72 4.31 -9.57
CA GLY A 262 0.18 4.06 -10.91
C GLY A 262 0.78 5.00 -11.96
N ARG A 263 0.77 4.56 -13.21
CA ARG A 263 1.20 5.35 -14.37
C ARG A 263 0.39 6.63 -14.44
N TYR A 264 1.08 7.71 -14.77
CA TYR A 264 0.58 9.08 -14.79
C TYR A 264 0.18 9.62 -13.41
N ASP A 265 0.60 8.96 -12.34
CA ASP A 265 0.61 9.61 -11.04
C ASP A 265 1.35 10.94 -11.13
N LEU A 266 0.84 11.93 -10.40
CA LEU A 266 1.41 13.26 -10.38
C LEU A 266 2.89 13.24 -9.93
N ALA A 267 3.28 12.25 -9.14
CA ALA A 267 4.67 11.97 -8.81
C ALA A 267 5.52 11.63 -10.04
N GLN A 268 5.00 10.84 -10.99
CA GLN A 268 5.66 10.54 -12.26
C GLN A 268 5.78 11.80 -13.13
N LEU A 269 4.67 12.52 -13.31
CA LEU A 269 4.59 13.64 -14.24
C LEU A 269 5.44 14.85 -13.81
N ARG A 270 5.82 14.93 -12.53
CA ARG A 270 6.66 15.99 -11.97
C ARG A 270 8.16 15.72 -12.05
N PHE A 271 8.59 14.54 -12.52
CA PHE A 271 10.02 14.30 -12.70
C PHE A 271 10.64 15.28 -13.68
N LYS A 272 11.79 15.83 -13.26
CA LYS A 272 12.66 16.67 -14.08
C LYS A 272 13.59 15.80 -14.93
N LYS A 273 14.41 16.44 -15.76
CA LYS A 273 15.50 15.78 -16.49
C LYS A 273 16.43 14.98 -15.56
N ASP A 274 17.13 14.00 -16.13
CA ASP A 274 18.14 13.19 -15.46
C ASP A 274 17.56 12.31 -14.34
N ARG A 275 16.31 11.85 -14.54
CA ARG A 275 15.58 10.99 -13.59
C ARG A 275 15.01 9.72 -14.21
N TYR A 276 14.92 9.66 -15.53
CA TYR A 276 14.39 8.50 -16.26
C TYR A 276 15.44 7.38 -16.30
N LEU A 277 15.10 6.21 -15.74
CA LEU A 277 15.97 5.03 -15.75
C LEU A 277 15.57 4.05 -16.87
N ASP A 278 14.27 3.79 -16.98
CA ASP A 278 13.66 2.95 -18.01
C ASP A 278 12.16 3.28 -18.13
N THR A 279 11.42 2.57 -18.99
CA THR A 279 9.98 2.71 -19.18
C THR A 279 9.25 2.57 -17.85
N ASN A 280 8.56 3.64 -17.45
CA ASN A 280 7.89 3.80 -16.15
C ASN A 280 8.79 3.69 -14.91
N PHE A 281 10.12 3.64 -15.06
CA PHE A 281 11.07 3.47 -13.97
C PHE A 281 11.97 4.69 -13.82
N TYR A 282 12.04 5.24 -12.61
CA TYR A 282 12.68 6.52 -12.34
C TYR A 282 13.49 6.46 -11.05
N VAL A 283 14.46 7.38 -10.94
CA VAL A 283 15.14 7.67 -9.68
C VAL A 283 14.61 8.96 -9.07
N ARG A 284 14.46 9.00 -7.76
CA ARG A 284 14.03 10.15 -6.96
C ARG A 284 15.19 11.07 -6.61
N GLY A 285 14.84 12.25 -6.09
CA GLY A 285 15.82 13.26 -5.66
C GLY A 285 16.81 12.76 -4.60
N ASP A 286 16.37 11.82 -3.76
CA ASP A 286 17.14 11.17 -2.69
C ASP A 286 17.89 9.90 -3.15
N GLY A 287 17.80 9.55 -4.43
CA GLY A 287 18.46 8.37 -5.00
C GLY A 287 17.66 7.06 -4.90
N THR A 288 16.54 7.05 -4.17
CA THR A 288 15.63 5.89 -4.17
C THR A 288 14.94 5.73 -5.52
N GLN A 289 14.54 4.51 -5.87
CA GLN A 289 13.93 4.22 -7.17
C GLN A 289 12.41 4.11 -7.05
N VAL A 290 11.71 4.30 -8.17
CA VAL A 290 10.24 4.16 -8.25
C VAL A 290 9.80 3.75 -9.65
N TYR A 291 8.99 2.70 -9.71
CA TYR A 291 8.26 2.24 -10.87
C TYR A 291 6.79 2.70 -10.81
N PHE A 292 6.21 3.02 -11.95
CA PHE A 292 4.79 3.40 -12.06
C PHE A 292 4.01 2.34 -12.84
N PHE A 293 3.16 1.61 -12.14
CA PHE A 293 2.42 0.48 -12.68
C PHE A 293 1.29 0.90 -13.61
N THR A 294 1.10 0.15 -14.68
CA THR A 294 -0.12 0.27 -15.49
C THR A 294 -1.13 -0.76 -15.01
N THR A 295 -2.42 -0.47 -15.15
CA THR A 295 -3.53 -1.35 -14.75
C THR A 295 -3.42 -2.77 -15.32
N GLY A 296 -2.81 -2.93 -16.50
CA GLY A 296 -2.55 -4.21 -17.17
C GLY A 296 -1.31 -4.99 -16.70
N ASN A 297 -0.34 -4.35 -16.04
CA ASN A 297 0.93 -5.00 -15.64
C ASN A 297 0.79 -5.83 -14.36
N ILE A 298 -0.21 -5.54 -13.53
CA ILE A 298 -0.30 -6.13 -12.19
C ILE A 298 -0.70 -7.63 -12.20
N MET A 299 -1.08 -8.21 -13.35
CA MET A 299 -1.51 -9.63 -13.40
C MET A 299 -1.04 -10.41 -14.63
N ASN A 300 -0.40 -9.79 -15.64
CA ASN A 300 -0.17 -10.47 -16.93
C ASN A 300 1.27 -10.92 -17.21
N GLU A 301 2.29 -10.42 -16.51
CA GLU A 301 3.68 -10.82 -16.80
C GLU A 301 4.09 -12.16 -16.16
N GLN A 302 3.34 -12.65 -15.16
CA GLN A 302 3.55 -13.98 -14.59
C GLN A 302 2.40 -14.97 -14.85
N ALA A 303 1.14 -14.54 -14.95
CA ALA A 303 0.03 -15.46 -15.24
C ALA A 303 0.12 -16.09 -16.65
N ASN A 304 0.67 -15.37 -17.64
CA ASN A 304 0.77 -15.90 -19.02
C ASN A 304 1.99 -16.79 -19.28
N LYS A 305 2.92 -16.91 -18.32
CA LYS A 305 4.08 -17.83 -18.44
C LYS A 305 3.82 -19.21 -17.83
N GLN A 306 2.80 -19.38 -16.99
CA GLN A 306 2.45 -20.66 -16.36
C GLN A 306 1.22 -21.36 -16.97
N ILE A 307 0.58 -20.79 -17.99
CA ILE A 307 -0.53 -21.46 -18.72
C ILE A 307 -0.01 -22.16 -20.01
N ASN A 308 1.23 -21.93 -20.42
CA ASN A 308 1.83 -22.51 -21.64
C ASN A 308 3.13 -23.32 -21.39
N LYS A 309 3.23 -24.01 -20.26
CA LYS A 309 4.14 -25.16 -20.09
C LYS A 309 3.49 -26.24 -19.25
#